data_AF-A0A7S2ZK32-F1
#
_entry.id   AF-A0A7S2ZK32-F1
#
_cell.length_a   1.000
_cell.length_b   1.000
_cell.length_c   1.000
_cell.angle_alpha   90.00
_cell.angle_beta   90.00
_cell.angle_gamma   90.00
#
_symmetry.space_group_name_H-M   'P 1'
#
loop_
_entity.id
_entity.type
_entity.pdbx_description
1 polymer ?
#
loop_
_entity_poly.entity_id
_entity_poly.type
_entity_poly.pdbx_seq_one_letter_code
_entity_poly.pdbx_strand_id
1 'polypeptide(L)'
;FTYSYSDDAYVKVHAVANANKAYIMLMNFATSGSTVVDLKFPYGMPAVSEVVERQLYLYERPRNREEKRQKLERGGYMRWSNATLPGVPKKITLRAEGMSVLEFKYKNPMTELGKVERTRHYMTRIEARKQDVDYPVEIEA
;
A
#
# COMPACT_ATOMS: atom_id res chain seq x y z
N PHE A 1 15.12 -4.11 -10.09
CA PHE A 1 13.77 -3.62 -9.70
C PHE A 1 12.79 -4.77 -9.82
N THR A 2 11.99 -5.06 -8.79
CA THR A 2 10.94 -6.08 -8.88
C THR A 2 9.67 -5.46 -9.45
N TYR A 3 9.11 -6.07 -10.49
CA TYR A 3 7.84 -5.62 -11.07
C TYR A 3 6.68 -6.08 -10.18
N SER A 4 5.82 -5.15 -9.77
CA SER A 4 4.62 -5.43 -8.96
C SER A 4 3.48 -4.53 -9.41
N TYR A 5 2.26 -5.05 -9.36
CA TYR A 5 1.05 -4.34 -9.75
C TYR A 5 -0.14 -4.84 -8.91
N SER A 6 -1.21 -4.06 -8.89
CA SER A 6 -2.53 -4.48 -8.41
C SER A 6 -3.57 -4.21 -9.49
N ASP A 7 -4.57 -5.07 -9.55
CA ASP A 7 -5.80 -4.91 -10.32
C ASP A 7 -6.85 -4.04 -9.61
N ASP A 8 -6.72 -3.84 -8.29
CA ASP A 8 -7.53 -2.91 -7.52
C ASP A 8 -6.95 -1.49 -7.62
N ALA A 9 -7.73 -0.56 -8.15
CA ALA A 9 -7.35 0.85 -8.30
C ALA A 9 -7.05 1.55 -6.96
N TYR A 10 -7.59 1.04 -5.85
CA TYR A 10 -7.36 1.57 -4.51
C TYR A 10 -6.17 0.93 -3.82
N VAL A 11 -5.55 -0.11 -4.38
CA VAL A 11 -4.37 -0.74 -3.80
C VAL A 11 -3.14 -0.40 -4.62
N LYS A 12 -2.16 0.26 -3.99
CA LYS A 12 -0.82 0.37 -4.58
C LYS A 12 0.09 -0.68 -3.99
N VAL A 13 0.90 -1.27 -4.86
CA VAL A 13 1.92 -2.24 -4.50
C VAL A 13 3.27 -1.71 -4.93
N HIS A 14 4.26 -1.87 -4.07
CA HIS A 14 5.65 -1.68 -4.43
C HIS A 14 6.48 -2.81 -3.84
N ALA A 15 7.43 -3.32 -4.62
CA ALA A 15 8.33 -4.36 -4.16
C ALA A 15 9.77 -3.92 -4.37
N VAL A 16 10.64 -4.33 -3.46
CA VAL A 16 12.08 -4.20 -3.60
C VAL A 16 12.76 -5.45 -3.08
N ALA A 17 13.87 -5.83 -3.70
CA ALA A 17 14.64 -7.03 -3.39
C ALA A 17 16.11 -6.65 -3.24
N ASN A 18 16.77 -7.21 -2.24
CA ASN A 18 18.20 -7.08 -2.00
C ASN A 18 18.77 -8.38 -1.44
N ALA A 19 19.62 -9.06 -2.23
CA ALA A 19 20.29 -10.32 -1.88
C ALA A 19 19.34 -11.37 -1.28
N ASN A 20 19.32 -11.49 0.06
CA ASN A 20 18.55 -12.50 0.80
C ASN A 20 17.25 -11.94 1.39
N LYS A 21 16.86 -10.71 1.04
CA LYS A 21 15.63 -10.08 1.54
C LYS A 21 14.79 -9.47 0.43
N ALA A 22 13.48 -9.62 0.53
CA ALA A 22 12.54 -8.83 -0.26
C ALA A 22 11.52 -8.14 0.63
N TYR A 23 11.05 -6.99 0.18
CA TYR A 23 10.03 -6.20 0.83
C TYR A 23 8.90 -5.99 -0.15
N ILE A 24 7.67 -6.32 0.27
CA ILE A 24 6.45 -6.02 -0.47
C ILE A 24 5.64 -5.04 0.37
N MET A 25 5.46 -3.84 -0.16
CA MET A 25 4.66 -2.77 0.43
C MET A 25 3.30 -2.74 -0.26
N LEU A 26 2.25 -2.82 0.53
CA LEU A 26 0.85 -2.76 0.12
C LEU A 26 0.22 -1.55 0.78
N MET A 27 -0.45 -0.70 0.02
CA MET A 27 -1.11 0.52 0.51
C MET A 27 -2.56 0.54 0.03
N ASN A 28 -3.50 0.67 0.95
CA ASN A 28 -4.92 0.82 0.65
C ASN A 28 -5.31 2.30 0.71
N PHE A 29 -5.76 2.86 -0.40
CA PHE A 29 -6.25 4.23 -0.53
C PHE A 29 -7.77 4.34 -0.39
N ALA A 30 -8.48 3.23 -0.17
CA ALA A 30 -9.90 3.28 0.16
C ALA A 30 -10.09 3.97 1.52
N THR A 31 -10.98 4.96 1.59
CA THR A 31 -11.30 5.73 2.81
C THR A 31 -12.24 4.98 3.76
N SER A 32 -12.75 3.81 3.34
CA SER A 32 -13.64 2.97 4.13
C SER A 32 -13.50 1.50 3.75
N GLY A 33 -13.81 0.62 4.71
CA GLY A 33 -13.77 -0.82 4.51
C GLY A 33 -12.36 -1.39 4.61
N SER A 34 -12.28 -2.71 4.67
CA SER A 34 -11.02 -3.43 4.55
C SER A 34 -10.94 -4.05 3.16
N THR A 35 -9.75 -4.00 2.58
CA THR A 35 -9.47 -4.65 1.29
C THR A 35 -8.71 -5.94 1.54
N VAL A 36 -9.21 -7.05 1.01
CA VAL A 36 -8.49 -8.32 1.02
C VAL A 36 -7.70 -8.42 -0.27
N VAL A 37 -6.37 -8.47 -0.15
CA VAL A 37 -5.46 -8.59 -1.29
C VAL A 37 -5.02 -10.03 -1.41
N ASP A 38 -5.32 -10.66 -2.55
CA ASP A 38 -4.80 -11.97 -2.91
C ASP A 38 -3.38 -11.83 -3.49
N LEU A 39 -2.39 -12.44 -2.85
CA LEU A 39 -1.00 -12.40 -3.28
C LEU A 39 -0.69 -13.52 -4.25
N LYS A 40 -0.19 -13.15 -5.44
CA LYS A 40 0.19 -14.09 -6.50
C LYS A 40 1.67 -13.94 -6.83
N PHE A 41 2.37 -15.08 -6.84
CA PHE A 41 3.80 -15.17 -7.18
C PHE A 41 3.93 -16.06 -8.44
N PRO A 42 3.73 -15.49 -9.65
CA PRO A 42 3.59 -16.28 -10.88
C PRO A 42 4.84 -17.08 -11.25
N TYR A 43 6.02 -16.62 -10.83
CA TYR A 43 7.30 -17.29 -11.05
C TYR A 43 7.76 -18.08 -9.82
N GLY A 44 6.87 -18.30 -8.85
CA GLY A 44 7.20 -18.88 -7.56
C GLY A 44 7.98 -17.92 -6.65
N MET A 45 8.33 -18.41 -5.46
CA MET A 45 9.24 -17.74 -4.54
C MET A 45 10.40 -18.68 -4.20
N PRO A 46 11.64 -18.18 -4.07
CA PRO A 46 12.74 -18.96 -3.50
C PRO A 46 12.40 -19.43 -2.09
N ALA A 47 13.15 -20.40 -1.58
CA ALA A 47 12.93 -20.93 -0.24
C ALA A 47 13.00 -19.83 0.84
N VAL A 48 11.83 -19.47 1.38
CA VAL A 48 11.65 -18.47 2.43
C VAL A 48 12.00 -19.10 3.78
N SER A 49 12.82 -18.43 4.57
CA SER A 49 13.13 -18.80 5.95
C SER A 49 12.19 -18.14 6.95
N GLU A 50 11.79 -16.89 6.68
CA GLU A 50 10.95 -16.11 7.58
C GLU A 50 10.14 -15.08 6.79
N VAL A 51 8.91 -14.82 7.23
CA VAL A 51 8.10 -13.69 6.76
C VAL A 51 7.68 -12.85 7.96
N VAL A 52 7.97 -11.56 7.91
CA VAL A 52 7.55 -10.59 8.93
C VAL A 52 6.59 -9.60 8.30
N GLU A 53 5.38 -9.52 8.83
CA GLU A 53 4.40 -8.51 8.45
C GLU A 53 4.43 -7.35 9.43
N ARG A 54 4.53 -6.13 8.90
CA ARG A 54 4.39 -4.88 9.64
C ARG A 54 3.22 -4.09 9.07
N GLN A 55 2.19 -3.82 9.87
CA GLN A 55 1.08 -2.98 9.44
C GLN A 55 1.02 -1.67 10.19
N LEU A 56 0.62 -0.63 9.47
CA LEU A 56 0.24 0.68 10.00
C LEU A 56 -1.15 1.02 9.48
N TYR A 57 -2.09 1.32 10.37
CA TYR A 57 -3.46 1.66 9.98
C TYR A 57 -4.17 2.52 11.03
N LEU A 58 -5.30 3.11 10.63
CA LEU A 58 -6.17 3.83 11.55
C LEU A 58 -7.10 2.86 12.30
N TYR A 59 -7.05 2.88 13.63
CA TYR A 59 -7.88 2.08 14.54
C TYR A 59 -9.04 2.94 15.08
N GLU A 60 -10.27 2.47 14.84
CA GLU A 60 -11.56 3.05 15.28
C GLU A 60 -11.92 4.43 14.70
N ARG A 61 -13.08 4.49 14.02
CA ARG A 61 -13.75 5.79 13.77
C ARG A 61 -14.32 6.28 15.11
N PRO A 62 -14.00 7.51 15.55
CA PRO A 62 -14.55 8.06 16.78
C PRO A 62 -16.08 8.10 16.68
N ARG A 63 -16.76 7.69 17.75
CA ARG A 63 -18.22 7.57 17.78
C ARG A 63 -18.90 8.93 17.92
N ASN A 64 -18.17 9.94 18.43
CA ASN A 64 -18.66 11.29 18.63
C ASN A 64 -17.55 12.36 18.47
N ARG A 65 -17.95 13.64 18.49
CA ARG A 65 -17.08 14.80 18.23
C ARG A 65 -16.04 15.03 19.35
N GLU A 66 -16.38 14.69 20.59
CA GLU A 66 -15.51 14.80 21.78
C GLU A 66 -14.36 13.77 21.71
N GLU A 67 -14.70 12.51 21.42
CA GLU A 67 -13.75 11.41 21.22
C GLU A 67 -12.89 11.67 19.98
N LYS A 68 -13.45 12.33 18.97
CA LYS A 68 -12.69 12.81 17.81
C LYS A 68 -11.63 13.84 18.21
N ARG A 69 -11.97 14.83 19.04
CA ARG A 69 -11.03 15.88 19.49
C ARG A 69 -9.92 15.31 20.36
N GLN A 70 -10.26 14.50 21.36
CA GLN A 70 -9.28 13.91 22.29
C GLN A 70 -8.31 12.93 21.61
N LYS A 71 -8.78 12.12 20.65
CA LYS A 71 -7.93 11.17 19.94
C LYS A 71 -7.09 11.86 18.83
N LEU A 72 -7.57 12.97 18.22
CA LEU A 72 -6.79 13.83 17.30
C LEU A 72 -5.58 14.47 18.00
N GLU A 73 -5.80 15.03 19.20
CA GLU A 73 -4.74 15.70 19.97
C GLU A 73 -3.63 14.75 20.44
N ARG A 74 -3.92 13.44 20.56
CA ARG A 74 -2.98 12.43 21.09
C ARG A 74 -2.34 11.54 20.02
N GLY A 75 -2.66 11.73 18.73
CA GLY A 75 -2.19 10.83 17.65
C GLY A 75 -2.70 9.38 17.78
N GLY A 76 -3.75 9.15 18.58
CA GLY A 76 -4.16 7.83 19.08
C GLY A 76 -4.88 6.93 18.07
N TYR A 77 -5.04 7.37 16.82
CA TYR A 77 -5.69 6.55 15.79
C TYR A 77 -4.72 5.63 15.06
N MET A 78 -3.41 5.92 15.04
CA MET A 78 -2.49 5.05 14.33
C MET A 78 -2.12 3.85 15.18
N ARG A 79 -2.42 2.65 14.67
CA ARG A 79 -1.98 1.39 15.24
C ARG A 79 -0.86 0.81 14.39
N TRP A 80 0.21 0.43 15.08
CA TRP A 80 1.31 -0.35 14.53
C TRP A 80 1.18 -1.80 15.01
N SER A 81 1.35 -2.75 14.10
CA SER A 81 1.45 -4.17 14.44
C SER A 81 2.64 -4.79 13.72
N ASN A 82 3.27 -5.75 14.38
CA ASN A 82 4.38 -6.54 13.84
C ASN A 82 4.12 -8.01 14.16
N ALA A 83 4.16 -8.88 13.17
CA ALA A 83 3.89 -10.31 13.33
C ALA A 83 4.82 -11.14 12.43
N THR A 84 5.41 -12.19 12.99
CA THR A 84 6.05 -13.24 12.20
C THR A 84 4.98 -14.20 11.70
N LEU A 85 4.88 -14.38 10.39
CA LEU A 85 3.90 -15.25 9.77
C LEU A 85 4.44 -16.69 9.68
N PRO A 86 3.57 -17.72 9.81
CA PRO A 86 3.99 -19.13 9.76
C PRO A 86 4.46 -19.59 8.37
N GLY A 87 4.35 -18.74 7.36
CA GLY A 87 4.77 -19.02 5.99
C GLY A 87 4.43 -17.86 5.06
N VAL A 88 4.58 -18.09 3.75
CA VAL A 88 4.22 -17.11 2.71
C VAL A 88 2.69 -16.88 2.74
N PRO A 89 2.21 -15.67 3.04
CA PRO A 89 0.79 -15.37 3.06
C PRO A 89 0.22 -15.45 1.65
N LYS A 90 -0.94 -16.09 1.51
CA LYS A 90 -1.74 -16.07 0.25
C LYS A 90 -2.64 -14.85 0.17
N LYS A 91 -3.03 -14.30 1.32
CA LYS A 91 -3.94 -13.17 1.44
C LYS A 91 -3.45 -12.23 2.52
N ILE A 92 -3.65 -10.93 2.33
CA ILE A 92 -3.44 -9.90 3.35
C ILE A 92 -4.69 -9.04 3.42
N THR A 93 -5.12 -8.71 4.64
CA THR A 93 -6.21 -7.75 4.85
C THR A 93 -5.61 -6.39 5.17
N LEU A 94 -5.89 -5.39 4.35
CA LEU A 94 -5.53 -4.00 4.56
C LEU A 94 -6.75 -3.25 5.06
N ARG A 95 -6.60 -2.53 6.18
CA ARG A 95 -7.65 -1.60 6.61
C ARG A 95 -7.69 -0.37 5.70
N ALA A 96 -8.80 0.35 5.72
CA ALA A 96 -8.92 1.66 5.07
C ALA A 96 -7.73 2.55 5.41
N GLU A 97 -7.17 3.20 4.40
CA GLU A 97 -6.02 4.10 4.51
C GLU A 97 -4.78 3.45 5.17
N GLY A 98 -4.77 2.12 5.28
CA GLY A 98 -3.72 1.35 5.92
C GLY A 98 -2.65 0.90 4.95
N MET A 99 -1.48 0.58 5.51
CA MET A 99 -0.37 -0.03 4.78
C MET A 99 0.12 -1.29 5.49
N SER A 100 0.59 -2.25 4.71
CA SER A 100 1.31 -3.44 5.19
C SER A 100 2.64 -3.57 4.45
N VAL A 101 3.69 -3.94 5.19
CA VAL A 101 5.02 -4.26 4.66
C VAL A 101 5.34 -5.68 5.04
N LEU A 102 5.48 -6.53 4.03
CA LEU A 102 5.94 -7.90 4.18
C LEU A 102 7.45 -7.94 3.92
N GLU A 103 8.23 -8.28 4.93
CA GLU A 103 9.66 -8.62 4.80
C GLU A 103 9.79 -10.14 4.66
N PHE A 104 10.28 -10.57 3.50
CA PHE A 104 10.66 -11.96 3.24
C PHE A 104 12.15 -12.11 3.43
N LYS A 105 12.57 -13.09 4.24
CA LYS A 105 13.96 -13.52 4.33
C LYS A 105 14.08 -14.86 3.60
N TYR A 106 15.09 -14.99 2.76
CA TYR A 106 15.35 -16.19 1.98
C TYR A 106 16.53 -16.96 2.55
N LYS A 107 16.48 -18.30 2.44
CA LYS A 107 17.60 -19.18 2.82
C LYS A 107 18.81 -18.98 1.92
N ASN A 108 18.56 -18.71 0.64
CA ASN A 108 19.57 -18.51 -0.39
C ASN A 108 19.40 -17.11 -1.02
N PRO A 109 20.48 -16.53 -1.58
CA PRO A 109 20.38 -15.30 -2.36
C PRO A 109 19.40 -15.43 -3.52
N MET A 110 18.64 -14.36 -3.77
CA MET A 110 17.78 -14.28 -4.94
C MET A 110 18.61 -14.17 -6.22
N THR A 111 18.23 -14.95 -7.23
CA THR A 111 18.77 -14.82 -8.58
C THR A 111 17.86 -13.91 -9.40
N GLU A 112 18.44 -12.88 -10.03
CA GLU A 112 17.70 -12.03 -10.96
C GLU A 112 17.45 -12.81 -12.26
N LEU A 113 16.18 -13.02 -12.60
CA LEU A 113 15.77 -13.79 -13.79
C LEU A 113 15.60 -12.92 -15.04
N GLY A 114 15.50 -11.61 -14.88
CA GLY A 114 15.30 -10.68 -15.99
C GLY A 114 14.97 -9.27 -15.52
N LYS A 115 14.93 -8.34 -16.48
CA LYS A 115 14.66 -6.92 -16.26
C LYS A 115 13.38 -6.51 -16.98
N VAL A 116 12.51 -5.80 -16.27
CA VAL A 116 11.35 -5.11 -16.87
C VAL A 116 11.65 -3.63 -16.89
N GLU A 117 11.50 -3.00 -18.05
CA GLU A 117 11.71 -1.57 -18.23
C GLU A 117 10.37 -0.87 -18.52
N ARG A 118 10.06 0.19 -17.76
CA ARG A 118 8.82 0.94 -17.91
C ARG A 118 9.12 2.30 -18.53
N THR A 119 8.71 2.47 -19.77
CA THR A 119 8.82 3.75 -20.49
C THR A 119 7.48 4.51 -20.42
N ARG A 120 7.53 5.81 -20.14
CA ARG A 120 6.36 6.70 -20.23
C ARG A 120 6.49 7.53 -21.50
N HIS A 121 5.47 7.48 -22.35
CA HIS A 121 5.38 8.31 -23.55
C HIS A 121 4.43 9.48 -23.26
N TYR A 122 4.91 10.69 -23.48
CA TYR A 122 4.13 11.92 -23.28
C TYR A 122 3.73 12.49 -24.64
N MET A 123 2.53 13.07 -24.74
CA MET A 123 2.16 13.85 -25.92
C MET A 123 2.92 15.18 -25.91
N THR A 124 3.29 15.65 -27.10
CA THR A 124 4.01 16.93 -27.31
C THR A 124 3.13 18.16 -27.08
N ARG A 125 1.80 18.01 -26.97
CA ARG A 125 0.86 19.10 -26.71
C ARG A 125 -0.21 18.67 -25.71
N ILE A 126 -0.32 19.40 -24.59
CA ILE A 126 -1.46 19.32 -23.68
C ILE A 126 -2.40 20.46 -24.08
N GLU A 127 -3.46 20.16 -24.83
CA GLU A 127 -4.55 21.12 -25.01
C GLU A 127 -5.33 21.14 -23.70
N ALA A 128 -5.01 22.12 -22.84
CA ALA A 128 -5.84 22.43 -21.69
C ALA A 128 -7.22 22.84 -22.21
N ARG A 129 -8.20 21.92 -22.19
CA ARG A 129 -9.60 22.33 -22.19
C ARG A 129 -9.79 23.10 -20.89
N LYS A 130 -9.92 24.43 -20.97
CA LYS A 130 -10.59 25.19 -19.93
C LYS A 130 -11.99 24.59 -19.81
N GLN A 131 -12.21 23.77 -18.79
CA GLN A 131 -13.55 23.63 -18.25
C GLN A 131 -13.76 24.91 -17.44
N ASP A 132 -14.54 25.83 -17.99
CA ASP A 132 -15.07 26.95 -17.23
C ASP A 132 -16.00 26.35 -16.16
N VAL A 133 -15.44 26.11 -14.97
CA VAL A 133 -16.23 25.74 -13.80
C VAL A 133 -16.45 27.04 -13.04
N ASP A 134 -17.59 27.68 -13.30
CA ASP A 134 -18.11 28.76 -12.47
C ASP A 134 -18.43 28.19 -11.08
N TYR A 135 -17.54 28.41 -10.13
CA TYR A 135 -17.89 28.32 -8.72
C TYR A 135 -18.29 29.72 -8.25
N PRO A 136 -19.57 29.99 -7.95
CA PRO A 136 -19.93 31.22 -7.25
C PRO A 136 -19.35 31.12 -5.84
N VAL A 137 -18.29 31.89 -5.59
CA VAL A 137 -17.83 32.18 -4.23
C VAL A 137 -18.53 33.45 -3.81
N GLU A 138 -19.63 33.32 -3.06
CA GLU A 138 -20.17 34.44 -2.30
C GLU A 138 -19.20 34.73 -1.15
N ILE A 139 -18.60 35.92 -1.18
CA ILE A 139 -17.86 36.49 -0.05
C ILE A 139 -18.84 37.44 0.63
N GLU A 140 -19.38 37.06 1.79
CA GLU A 140 -20.07 38.01 2.66
C GLU A 140 -19.04 38.99 3.24
N ALA A 141 -19.36 40.29 3.14
CA ALA A 141 -18.58 41.40 3.67
C ALA A 141 -18.89 41.67 5.15
#